data_AF-A0A9X9LKW1-F1
#
_entry.id   AF-A0A9X9LKW1-F1
#
_cell.length_a   1.000
_cell.length_b   1.000
_cell.length_c   1.000
_cell.angle_alpha   90.00
_cell.angle_beta   90.00
_cell.angle_gamma   90.00
#
_symmetry.space_group_name_H-M   'P 1'
#
loop_
_entity.id
_entity.type
_entity.pdbx_description
1 polymer ?
#
loop_
_entity_poly.entity_id
_entity_poly.type
_entity_poly.pdbx_seq_one_letter_code
_entity_poly.pdbx_strand_id
1 'polypeptide(L)'
;MDRWWLLLLGLWTVTPPTWAGDELLNVCMNTKHHKREPGPEDRLYKECNPWQGNACCRAGTSLDAHLDLPLLYNFSLHHCGVMPPDCEKHFLQAICFYQCSPNLGPWIQKLDSGAPGERILEAPLCREDCEQWWEDCRTSYTCTADWHGWDRSGGKCRSLSRAPH
;
A
#
# COMPACT_ATOMS: atom_id res chain seq x y z
N MET A 1 46.25 -3.78 39.09
CA MET A 1 46.05 -4.19 37.68
C MET A 1 44.56 -4.43 37.49
N ASP A 2 43.93 -3.36 37.06
CA ASP A 2 42.49 -3.09 37.07
C ASP A 2 41.74 -3.97 36.08
N ARG A 3 40.94 -4.90 36.63
CA ARG A 3 40.02 -5.74 35.86
C ARG A 3 38.57 -5.23 35.97
N TRP A 4 38.40 -3.93 36.16
CA TRP A 4 37.10 -3.26 36.31
C TRP A 4 36.51 -2.79 34.97
N TRP A 5 37.29 -2.78 33.88
CA TRP A 5 36.85 -2.29 32.57
C TRP A 5 35.94 -3.27 31.79
N LEU A 6 35.87 -4.55 32.18
CA LEU A 6 35.04 -5.55 31.48
C LEU A 6 33.55 -5.47 31.83
N LEU A 7 33.16 -4.70 32.85
CA LEU A 7 31.75 -4.54 33.25
C LEU A 7 31.02 -3.39 32.52
N LEU A 8 31.74 -2.54 31.77
CA LEU A 8 31.15 -1.39 31.08
C LEU A 8 30.76 -1.65 29.62
N LEU A 9 31.15 -2.78 29.04
CA LEU A 9 30.87 -3.11 27.63
C LEU A 9 29.58 -3.92 27.42
N GLY A 10 28.85 -4.24 28.48
CA GLY A 10 27.67 -5.11 28.43
C GLY A 10 26.32 -4.41 28.26
N LEU A 11 26.27 -3.10 28.01
CA LEU A 11 25.01 -2.33 28.04
C LEU A 11 24.63 -1.63 26.72
N TRP A 12 25.29 -1.95 25.61
CA TRP A 12 25.02 -1.32 24.31
C TRP A 12 25.07 -2.36 23.18
N THR A 13 24.09 -3.26 23.06
CA THR A 13 23.63 -3.83 21.77
C THR A 13 22.38 -4.69 21.94
N VAL A 14 21.38 -4.23 22.70
CA VAL A 14 20.03 -4.78 22.54
C VAL A 14 19.11 -3.61 22.27
N THR A 15 19.14 -3.11 21.03
CA THR A 15 17.93 -2.50 20.50
C THR A 15 16.92 -3.63 20.42
N PRO A 16 15.83 -3.62 21.22
CA PRO A 16 14.80 -4.61 21.04
C PRO A 16 14.35 -4.53 19.57
N PRO A 17 14.15 -5.67 18.88
CA PRO A 17 13.41 -5.63 17.64
C PRO A 17 12.06 -5.02 18.00
N THR A 18 11.76 -3.82 17.49
CA THR A 18 10.40 -3.28 17.55
C THR A 18 9.58 -4.12 16.57
N TRP A 19 9.25 -5.34 16.99
CA TRP A 19 8.12 -6.03 16.44
C TRP A 19 6.92 -5.15 16.76
N ALA A 20 6.27 -4.61 15.74
CA ALA A 20 4.97 -3.94 15.86
C ALA A 20 3.85 -4.92 16.29
N GLY A 21 4.21 -6.04 16.93
CA GLY A 21 3.39 -7.24 17.10
C GLY A 21 2.18 -7.09 18.01
N ASP A 22 1.99 -5.95 18.68
CA ASP A 22 0.82 -5.64 19.53
C ASP A 22 0.28 -4.22 19.33
N GLU A 23 0.96 -3.36 18.57
CA GLU A 23 0.58 -1.95 18.42
C GLU A 23 -0.35 -1.79 17.20
N LEU A 24 -1.60 -1.38 17.46
CA LEU A 24 -2.63 -1.28 16.41
C LEU A 24 -2.85 0.14 15.91
N LEU A 25 -2.36 1.14 16.64
CA LEU A 25 -2.62 2.55 16.34
C LEU A 25 -1.32 3.22 15.92
N ASN A 26 -1.39 4.05 14.88
CA ASN A 26 -0.25 4.82 14.40
C ASN A 26 0.96 3.92 14.04
N VAL A 27 0.71 2.89 13.23
CA VAL A 27 1.71 1.91 12.80
C VAL A 27 1.75 1.80 11.29
N CYS A 28 2.91 1.41 10.76
CA CYS A 28 3.08 1.11 9.35
C CYS A 28 3.19 -0.38 9.12
N MET A 29 2.49 -0.86 8.11
CA MET A 29 2.58 -2.24 7.65
C MET A 29 3.98 -2.55 7.11
N ASN A 30 4.49 -3.74 7.40
CA ASN A 30 5.77 -4.20 6.91
C ASN A 30 5.67 -4.73 5.48
N THR A 31 5.87 -3.83 4.50
CA THR A 31 6.01 -4.19 3.07
C THR A 31 7.15 -3.43 2.41
N LYS A 32 7.45 -3.75 1.15
CA LYS A 32 8.56 -3.15 0.37
C LYS A 32 8.53 -1.61 0.33
N HIS A 33 7.35 -0.99 0.33
CA HIS A 33 7.19 0.45 0.05
C HIS A 33 6.83 1.30 1.28
N HIS A 34 6.67 0.65 2.44
CA HIS A 34 6.32 1.33 3.68
C HIS A 34 7.58 1.74 4.47
N LYS A 35 7.46 2.84 5.20
CA LYS A 35 8.40 3.21 6.27
C LYS A 35 8.23 2.27 7.45
N ARG A 36 9.24 2.24 8.33
CA ARG A 36 9.17 1.48 9.58
C ARG A 36 8.16 2.07 10.56
N GLU A 37 8.08 3.39 10.63
CA GLU A 37 7.22 4.15 11.53
C GLU A 37 6.58 5.33 10.77
N PRO A 38 5.38 5.78 11.18
CA PRO A 38 4.75 6.96 10.61
C PRO A 38 5.55 8.23 10.88
N GLY A 39 5.41 9.21 9.99
CA GLY A 39 5.96 10.54 10.22
C GLY A 39 5.63 11.50 9.08
N PRO A 40 5.93 12.80 9.25
CA PRO A 40 5.60 13.82 8.25
C PRO A 40 6.35 13.58 6.93
N GLU A 41 5.67 13.92 5.83
CA GLU A 41 6.17 13.87 4.45
C GLU A 41 5.66 15.09 3.67
N ASP A 42 6.46 16.14 3.59
CA ASP A 42 6.04 17.44 3.04
C ASP A 42 5.79 17.44 1.51
N ARG A 43 6.11 16.33 0.83
CA ARG A 43 6.14 16.23 -0.64
C ARG A 43 5.37 15.03 -1.16
N LEU A 44 4.29 14.65 -0.49
CA LEU A 44 3.35 13.69 -1.07
C LEU A 44 2.71 14.28 -2.33
N TYR A 45 2.35 13.41 -3.28
CA TYR A 45 1.84 13.81 -4.59
C TYR A 45 0.32 13.66 -4.67
N LYS A 46 -0.35 14.69 -5.21
CA LYS A 46 -1.79 14.74 -5.55
C LYS A 46 -2.71 14.02 -4.55
N GLU A 47 -3.28 12.86 -4.93
CA GLU A 47 -4.24 12.10 -4.14
C GLU A 47 -3.67 11.63 -2.79
N CYS A 48 -2.33 11.56 -2.64
CA CYS A 48 -1.65 11.20 -1.40
C CYS A 48 -1.43 12.39 -0.43
N ASN A 49 -1.78 13.62 -0.83
CA ASN A 49 -1.62 14.81 0.04
C ASN A 49 -2.29 14.74 1.42
N PRO A 50 -3.44 14.06 1.62
CA PRO A 50 -4.07 14.00 2.94
C PRO A 50 -3.17 13.45 4.06
N TRP A 51 -2.15 12.65 3.73
CA TRP A 51 -1.27 12.02 4.72
C TRP A 51 0.01 12.82 5.04
N GLN A 52 0.22 14.01 4.47
CA GLN A 52 1.49 14.76 4.62
C GLN A 52 1.92 14.98 6.07
N GLY A 53 0.97 15.21 6.98
CA GLY A 53 1.30 15.43 8.40
C GLY A 53 1.77 14.17 9.14
N ASN A 54 1.37 12.98 8.68
CA ASN A 54 1.71 11.70 9.29
C ASN A 54 1.43 10.54 8.31
N ALA A 55 2.46 10.07 7.61
CA ALA A 55 2.35 9.05 6.57
C ALA A 55 3.27 7.84 6.83
N CYS A 56 2.88 6.70 6.29
CA CYS A 56 3.68 5.48 6.16
C CYS A 56 4.41 5.35 4.81
N CYS A 57 4.05 6.14 3.81
CA CYS A 57 4.73 6.18 2.52
C CYS A 57 5.82 7.26 2.51
N ARG A 58 6.66 7.27 1.47
CA ARG A 58 7.60 8.37 1.16
C ARG A 58 7.09 9.17 -0.03
N ALA A 59 7.58 10.39 -0.21
CA ALA A 59 7.34 11.19 -1.41
C ALA A 59 7.54 10.39 -2.73
N GLY A 60 8.61 9.58 -2.82
CA GLY A 60 8.88 8.71 -3.97
C GLY A 60 7.75 7.70 -4.23
N THR A 61 7.31 6.97 -3.19
CA THR A 61 6.17 6.03 -3.28
C THR A 61 4.91 6.74 -3.77
N SER A 62 4.64 7.95 -3.27
CA SER A 62 3.48 8.71 -3.71
C SER A 62 3.59 9.16 -5.17
N LEU A 63 4.79 9.49 -5.65
CA LEU A 63 5.00 9.85 -7.04
C LEU A 63 4.86 8.64 -7.97
N ASP A 64 5.46 7.51 -7.58
CA ASP A 64 5.40 6.25 -8.34
C ASP A 64 3.94 5.79 -8.51
N ALA A 65 3.07 6.04 -7.52
CA ALA A 65 1.65 5.75 -7.60
C ALA A 65 0.94 6.46 -8.76
N HIS A 66 1.44 7.63 -9.19
CA HIS A 66 0.78 8.47 -10.19
C HIS A 66 1.52 8.54 -11.53
N LEU A 67 2.76 8.05 -11.62
CA LEU A 67 3.55 8.04 -12.85
C LEU A 67 3.61 6.68 -13.52
N ASP A 68 3.74 5.61 -12.73
CA ASP A 68 4.04 4.28 -13.27
C ASP A 68 3.60 3.23 -12.24
N LEU A 69 2.31 2.94 -12.18
CA LEU A 69 1.75 1.83 -11.38
C LEU A 69 2.48 0.49 -11.62
N PRO A 70 3.04 0.21 -12.81
CA PRO A 70 3.99 -0.88 -12.99
C PRO A 70 5.23 -0.86 -12.06
N LEU A 71 5.76 0.29 -11.65
CA LEU A 71 6.90 0.36 -10.72
C LEU A 71 6.54 -0.09 -9.30
N LEU A 72 5.33 0.20 -8.84
CA LEU A 72 4.85 -0.24 -7.53
C LEU A 72 4.34 -1.67 -7.54
N TYR A 73 3.56 -2.03 -8.57
CA TYR A 73 2.77 -3.27 -8.59
C TYR A 73 2.92 -4.10 -9.86
N ASN A 74 3.76 -3.70 -10.81
CA ASN A 74 3.88 -4.33 -12.13
C ASN A 74 2.51 -4.53 -12.82
N PHE A 75 1.63 -3.52 -12.68
CA PHE A 75 0.23 -3.55 -13.10
C PHE A 75 -0.16 -2.22 -13.76
N SER A 76 -1.05 -2.27 -14.75
CA SER A 76 -1.58 -1.07 -15.43
C SER A 76 -3.09 -0.96 -15.25
N LEU A 77 -3.57 0.22 -14.85
CA LEU A 77 -5.01 0.54 -14.82
C LEU A 77 -5.64 0.52 -16.21
N HIS A 78 -4.83 0.64 -17.27
CA HIS A 78 -5.30 0.71 -18.66
C HIS A 78 -5.26 -0.63 -19.40
N HIS A 79 -5.32 -1.76 -18.69
CA HIS A 79 -5.22 -3.11 -19.26
C HIS A 79 -6.38 -3.49 -20.21
N CYS A 80 -7.48 -2.74 -20.18
CA CYS A 80 -8.67 -2.90 -21.04
C CYS A 80 -9.00 -1.65 -21.88
N GLY A 81 -8.11 -0.66 -21.93
CA GLY A 81 -8.37 0.62 -22.60
C GLY A 81 -8.13 1.80 -21.67
N VAL A 82 -8.46 3.01 -22.14
CA VAL A 82 -8.32 4.23 -21.34
C VAL A 82 -9.37 4.23 -20.23
N MET A 83 -8.92 4.45 -19.00
CA MET A 83 -9.79 4.55 -17.83
C MET A 83 -10.27 6.01 -17.71
N PRO A 84 -11.57 6.28 -17.47
CA PRO A 84 -12.06 7.61 -17.14
C PRO A 84 -11.32 8.20 -15.93
N PRO A 85 -11.01 9.51 -15.92
CA PRO A 85 -10.26 10.13 -14.83
C PRO A 85 -10.87 9.96 -13.44
N ASP A 86 -12.21 10.00 -13.34
CA ASP A 86 -12.90 9.84 -12.06
C ASP A 86 -12.74 8.42 -11.49
N CYS A 87 -12.83 7.39 -12.33
CA CYS A 87 -12.55 6.02 -11.94
C CYS A 87 -11.07 5.84 -11.54
N GLU A 88 -10.14 6.38 -12.33
CA GLU A 88 -8.70 6.29 -12.07
C GLU A 88 -8.32 6.94 -10.72
N LYS A 89 -8.92 8.09 -10.42
CA LYS A 89 -8.73 8.79 -9.15
C LYS A 89 -9.03 7.91 -7.94
N HIS A 90 -10.10 7.11 -7.96
CA HIS A 90 -10.42 6.20 -6.86
C HIS A 90 -9.34 5.13 -6.65
N PHE A 91 -8.78 4.56 -7.74
CA PHE A 91 -7.66 3.62 -7.62
C PHE A 91 -6.42 4.29 -7.02
N LEU A 92 -6.11 5.52 -7.44
CA LEU A 92 -4.98 6.29 -6.89
C LEU A 92 -5.20 6.59 -5.40
N GLN A 93 -6.40 7.00 -5.01
CA GLN A 93 -6.77 7.22 -3.60
C GLN A 93 -6.65 5.94 -2.78
N ALA A 94 -7.11 4.80 -3.30
CA ALA A 94 -6.99 3.50 -2.62
C ALA A 94 -5.52 3.09 -2.44
N ILE A 95 -4.66 3.33 -3.44
CA ILE A 95 -3.22 3.07 -3.34
C ILE A 95 -2.57 3.99 -2.30
N CYS A 96 -2.90 5.29 -2.31
CA CYS A 96 -2.41 6.22 -1.30
C CYS A 96 -2.87 5.83 0.10
N PHE A 97 -4.14 5.43 0.27
CA PHE A 97 -4.65 4.92 1.54
C PHE A 97 -3.87 3.70 2.01
N TYR A 98 -3.66 2.71 1.13
CA TYR A 98 -2.91 1.49 1.43
C TYR A 98 -1.44 1.78 1.79
N GLN A 99 -0.77 2.67 1.08
CA GLN A 99 0.67 2.94 1.26
C GLN A 99 0.97 3.94 2.37
N CYS A 100 0.08 4.92 2.59
CA CYS A 100 0.37 6.08 3.41
C CYS A 100 -0.36 6.09 4.75
N SER A 101 -1.48 5.39 4.91
CA SER A 101 -2.26 5.46 6.14
C SER A 101 -1.54 4.80 7.32
N PRO A 102 -1.31 5.52 8.44
CA PRO A 102 -0.80 4.94 9.67
C PRO A 102 -1.91 4.34 10.56
N ASN A 103 -3.15 4.31 10.07
CA ASN A 103 -4.33 3.93 10.84
C ASN A 103 -4.89 2.55 10.46
N LEU A 104 -4.13 1.76 9.69
CA LEU A 104 -4.58 0.46 9.19
C LEU A 104 -4.23 -0.72 10.12
N GLY A 105 -3.55 -0.46 11.24
CA GLY A 105 -3.05 -1.47 12.18
C GLY A 105 -4.04 -2.57 12.58
N PRO A 106 -5.32 -2.30 12.91
CA PRO A 106 -6.27 -3.34 13.29
C PRO A 106 -6.55 -4.40 12.22
N TRP A 107 -6.24 -4.10 10.96
CA TRP A 107 -6.51 -4.95 9.80
C TRP A 107 -5.24 -5.54 9.18
N ILE A 108 -4.07 -5.27 9.79
CA ILE A 108 -2.80 -5.83 9.34
C ILE A 108 -2.73 -7.31 9.74
N GLN A 109 -2.44 -8.16 8.76
CA GLN A 109 -2.22 -9.59 8.96
C GLN A 109 -0.91 -10.02 8.29
N LYS A 110 -0.20 -10.95 8.91
CA LYS A 110 0.98 -11.58 8.31
C LYS A 110 0.57 -12.37 7.07
N LEU A 111 1.42 -12.40 6.06
CA LEU A 111 1.20 -13.27 4.91
C LEU A 111 1.27 -14.75 5.34
N ASP A 112 0.27 -15.53 4.92
CA ASP A 112 0.27 -16.97 5.12
C ASP A 112 1.50 -17.57 4.38
N SER A 113 2.07 -18.66 4.91
CA SER A 113 3.21 -19.43 4.34
C SER A 113 4.64 -19.02 4.74
N GLY A 114 4.83 -18.20 5.79
CA GLY A 114 6.19 -17.89 6.30
C GLY A 114 7.02 -16.97 5.41
N ALA A 115 6.42 -16.41 4.35
CA ALA A 115 7.01 -15.33 3.59
C ALA A 115 7.07 -14.06 4.47
N PRO A 116 8.19 -13.30 4.44
CA PRO A 116 8.28 -12.05 5.17
C PRO A 116 7.34 -11.01 4.53
N GLY A 117 6.45 -10.44 5.35
CA GLY A 117 5.59 -9.33 4.94
C GLY A 117 4.21 -9.39 5.56
N GLU A 118 3.52 -8.26 5.47
CA GLU A 118 2.18 -8.05 5.98
C GLU A 118 1.25 -7.58 4.85
N ARG A 119 -0.04 -7.79 5.04
CA ARG A 119 -1.13 -7.31 4.17
C ARG A 119 -2.28 -6.78 5.02
N ILE A 120 -3.21 -6.09 4.37
CA ILE A 120 -4.45 -5.66 4.98
C ILE A 120 -5.57 -6.61 4.57
N LEU A 121 -6.39 -7.03 5.52
CA LEU A 121 -7.57 -7.85 5.26
C LEU A 121 -8.79 -7.25 5.95
N GLU A 122 -9.91 -7.21 5.24
CA GLU A 122 -11.24 -6.83 5.78
C GLU A 122 -11.27 -5.43 6.42
N ALA A 123 -10.48 -4.49 5.90
CA ALA A 123 -10.59 -3.09 6.30
C ALA A 123 -11.98 -2.53 5.95
N PRO A 124 -12.70 -1.92 6.90
CA PRO A 124 -14.06 -1.44 6.71
C PRO A 124 -14.04 -0.13 5.94
N LEU A 125 -14.14 -0.23 4.62
CA LEU A 125 -14.36 0.95 3.79
C LEU A 125 -15.76 1.51 4.08
N CYS A 126 -15.86 2.83 4.16
CA CYS A 126 -17.15 3.49 4.25
C CYS A 126 -18.00 3.15 3.02
N ARG A 127 -19.32 3.01 3.22
CA ARG A 127 -20.24 2.62 2.16
C ARG A 127 -20.21 3.62 1.01
N GLU A 128 -20.21 4.91 1.34
CA GLU A 128 -20.26 5.99 0.38
C GLU A 128 -19.01 6.02 -0.52
N ASP A 129 -17.81 5.77 0.04
CA ASP A 129 -16.57 5.62 -0.72
C ASP A 129 -16.64 4.42 -1.70
N CYS A 130 -17.20 3.29 -1.24
CA CYS A 130 -17.36 2.09 -2.07
C CYS A 130 -18.36 2.31 -3.22
N GLU A 131 -19.53 2.87 -2.92
CA GLU A 131 -20.60 3.12 -3.90
C GLU A 131 -20.15 4.14 -4.94
N GLN A 132 -19.52 5.25 -4.52
CA GLN A 132 -19.05 6.28 -5.44
C GLN A 132 -17.95 5.74 -6.37
N TRP A 133 -17.01 4.94 -5.84
CA TRP A 133 -16.00 4.28 -6.67
C TRP A 133 -16.66 3.38 -7.73
N TRP A 134 -17.63 2.56 -7.33
CA TRP A 134 -18.34 1.69 -8.26
C TRP A 134 -19.05 2.47 -9.37
N GLU A 135 -19.75 3.56 -9.03
CA GLU A 135 -20.49 4.38 -9.99
C GLU A 135 -19.60 5.14 -10.97
N ASP A 136 -18.46 5.68 -10.51
CA ASP A 136 -17.51 6.40 -11.37
C ASP A 136 -16.76 5.46 -12.31
N CYS A 137 -16.65 4.18 -11.96
CA CYS A 137 -16.08 3.14 -12.81
C CYS A 137 -17.10 2.45 -13.73
N ARG A 138 -18.38 2.86 -13.74
CA ARG A 138 -19.45 2.21 -14.52
C ARG A 138 -19.17 2.14 -16.03
N THR A 139 -18.44 3.11 -16.58
CA THR A 139 -18.08 3.16 -18.01
C THR A 139 -16.65 2.66 -18.29
N SER A 140 -15.97 2.14 -17.27
CA SER A 140 -14.65 1.53 -17.38
C SER A 140 -14.76 0.05 -17.73
N TYR A 141 -13.67 -0.52 -18.22
CA TYR A 141 -13.60 -1.93 -18.56
C TYR A 141 -12.50 -2.62 -17.77
N THR A 142 -12.75 -3.87 -17.39
CA THR A 142 -11.74 -4.80 -16.87
C THR A 142 -12.05 -6.21 -17.37
N CYS A 143 -11.06 -7.10 -17.35
CA CYS A 143 -11.21 -8.49 -17.76
C CYS A 143 -11.08 -9.50 -16.61
N THR A 144 -10.86 -9.01 -15.39
CA THR A 144 -10.75 -9.85 -14.19
C THR A 144 -11.47 -9.20 -13.03
N ALA A 145 -12.13 -10.03 -12.22
CA ALA A 145 -12.72 -9.62 -10.96
C ALA A 145 -11.69 -9.62 -9.82
N ASP A 146 -10.61 -10.41 -9.95
CA ASP A 146 -9.50 -10.45 -9.00
C ASP A 146 -8.23 -9.91 -9.67
N TRP A 147 -7.79 -8.75 -9.20
CA TRP A 147 -6.62 -8.05 -9.72
C TRP A 147 -5.31 -8.45 -9.01
N HIS A 148 -5.41 -9.15 -7.87
CA HIS A 148 -4.26 -9.64 -7.12
C HIS A 148 -3.68 -10.92 -7.74
N GLY A 149 -4.55 -11.85 -8.17
CA GLY A 149 -4.19 -13.18 -8.71
C GLY A 149 -3.93 -13.26 -10.21
N TRP A 150 -3.96 -12.14 -10.95
CA TRP A 150 -3.86 -12.15 -12.42
C TRP A 150 -2.41 -12.37 -12.91
N ASP A 151 -2.22 -13.25 -13.90
CA ASP A 151 -0.95 -13.44 -14.62
C ASP A 151 -0.58 -12.18 -15.42
N ARG A 152 0.34 -11.40 -14.83
CA ARG A 152 0.80 -10.09 -15.33
C ARG A 152 1.74 -10.17 -16.53
N SER A 153 2.14 -11.37 -16.95
CA SER A 153 3.13 -11.59 -18.02
C SER A 153 2.69 -11.15 -19.43
N GLY A 154 1.42 -10.77 -19.61
CA GLY A 154 0.88 -10.35 -20.91
C GLY A 154 0.50 -8.88 -21.05
N GLY A 155 0.48 -8.07 -19.97
CA GLY A 155 0.11 -6.63 -19.95
C GLY A 155 -1.29 -6.27 -20.49
N LYS A 156 -1.97 -7.20 -21.14
CA LYS A 156 -3.27 -7.08 -21.78
C LYS A 156 -4.05 -8.34 -21.49
N CYS A 157 -5.34 -8.16 -21.28
CA CYS A 157 -6.29 -9.25 -21.15
C CYS A 157 -6.20 -10.19 -22.33
N ARG A 158 -6.05 -11.50 -22.08
CA ARG A 158 -6.13 -12.50 -23.15
C ARG A 158 -7.56 -12.50 -23.68
N SER A 159 -7.70 -11.95 -24.89
CA SER A 159 -8.91 -11.82 -25.70
C SER A 159 -10.06 -10.97 -25.12
N LEU A 160 -10.51 -10.03 -25.94
CA LEU A 160 -11.68 -9.16 -25.81
C LEU A 160 -13.04 -9.91 -25.75
N SER A 161 -13.06 -11.19 -25.36
CA SER A 161 -14.26 -12.04 -25.36
C SER A 161 -15.03 -12.02 -24.04
N ARG A 162 -14.63 -11.20 -23.05
CA ARG A 162 -15.26 -11.13 -21.72
C ARG A 162 -15.57 -9.71 -21.21
N ALA A 163 -15.33 -8.66 -21.99
CA ALA A 163 -15.88 -7.36 -21.64
C ALA A 163 -17.35 -7.36 -22.07
N PRO A 164 -18.34 -7.39 -21.15
CA PRO A 164 -19.73 -7.19 -21.54
C PRO A 164 -19.86 -5.78 -22.15
N HIS A 165 -20.51 -5.71 -23.30
CA HIS A 165 -20.93 -4.48 -23.94
C HIS A 165 -21.95 -3.74 -23.09
#